data_AF-A0A936TL61-F1
#
_entry.id   AF-A0A936TL61-F1
#
_cell.length_a   1.000
_cell.length_b   1.000
_cell.length_c   1.000
_cell.angle_alpha   90.00
_cell.angle_beta   90.00
_cell.angle_gamma   90.00
#
_symmetry.space_group_name_H-M   'P 1'
#
loop_
_entity.id
_entity.type
_entity.pdbx_description
1 polymer ?
#
loop_
_entity_poly.entity_id
_entity_poly.type
_entity_poly.pdbx_seq_one_letter_code
_entity_poly.pdbx_strand_id
1 'polypeptide(L)'
;MNRWSRRGSDREISRVSLIAASSIAILIAMSSTVPAQQAAPKFEPDDSSDKQRQAITESVRYELRRRLSYAEMPQFRITEEPAEYLNDGFTWTLGDPQSGRTPRTANPADPAGRQFTTLTLDEVLNLIDLYHPKLRGADAERRIASAKRLEKQGAFDPVVYTGFDYLRFNTEFDSKLSRGKVGSSRIADAGVEYLTRYGVRISGGARYNLGKIKSPLSPTGDGGEYFIEMKIPFLRGARINEKSAAERQAVLGEPLADTDFQVTRLDLILKAATSYWDWVAAKRRLDVARNLLDLAVFRANAIRQQVQAGDLPQIDSVEADLEVQRRRGNIVKADRDLQKAAFKLSLFLWTPNGSPAPIPVEGNVPSTTPPPVVYSDDQARAGERLALDRRPELRALLINQDITRIDLDLAGNQRLPVFDLALSPGRDTGFGSIGNTLKAGANISLPLRQRTADGRIAAASLKLEKLNLDLINERQRITTEVLDAISAINTSFERYRIAEQEVQLAQALEEGERTRFQLGDSTLFLVNQRERATAEARVKLIDTQIEYEQAVAAFRTVTVQY
;
A
#
# COMPACT_ATOMS: atom_id res chain seq x y z
N MET A 1 -15.64 21.29 -50.21
CA MET A 1 -14.76 20.49 -49.33
C MET A 1 -15.00 20.95 -47.89
N ASN A 2 -16.17 20.67 -47.30
CA ASN A 2 -16.58 19.49 -46.50
C ASN A 2 -15.94 19.44 -45.11
N ARG A 3 -16.62 20.00 -44.09
CA ARG A 3 -17.49 19.35 -43.08
C ARG A 3 -16.73 18.52 -42.04
N TRP A 4 -16.42 19.15 -40.91
CA TRP A 4 -16.08 18.49 -39.65
C TRP A 4 -17.35 18.26 -38.81
N SER A 5 -17.54 17.04 -38.32
CA SER A 5 -18.74 16.56 -37.64
C SER A 5 -18.77 16.90 -36.15
N ARG A 6 -19.76 17.71 -35.75
CA ARG A 6 -20.37 17.68 -34.41
C ARG A 6 -21.04 16.32 -34.19
N ARG A 7 -20.61 15.53 -33.21
CA ARG A 7 -21.39 14.47 -32.53
C ARG A 7 -20.51 13.82 -31.46
N GLY A 8 -20.54 14.34 -30.24
CA GLY A 8 -19.83 13.73 -29.10
C GLY A 8 -20.10 14.46 -27.79
N SER A 9 -19.92 15.78 -27.76
CA SER A 9 -20.16 16.62 -26.57
C SER A 9 -21.63 16.88 -26.25
N ASP A 10 -22.52 16.79 -27.26
CA ASP A 10 -23.93 17.16 -27.07
C ASP A 10 -24.70 16.14 -26.23
N ARG A 11 -24.26 14.87 -26.12
CA ARG A 11 -25.01 13.84 -25.40
C ARG A 11 -24.83 13.86 -23.88
N GLU A 12 -23.66 14.26 -23.37
CA GLU A 12 -23.45 14.41 -21.92
C GLU A 12 -23.93 15.75 -21.39
N ILE A 13 -23.72 16.83 -22.16
CA ILE A 13 -24.26 18.15 -21.84
C ILE A 13 -25.80 18.10 -21.85
N SER A 14 -26.42 17.40 -22.79
CA SER A 14 -27.89 17.24 -22.81
C SER A 14 -28.42 16.43 -21.62
N ARG A 15 -27.65 15.47 -21.07
CA ARG A 15 -28.07 14.68 -19.90
C ARG A 15 -27.99 15.48 -18.60
N VAL A 16 -26.94 16.27 -18.41
CA VAL A 16 -26.81 17.19 -17.26
C VAL A 16 -27.85 18.32 -17.33
N SER A 17 -28.10 18.83 -18.54
CA SER A 17 -29.17 19.81 -18.81
C SER A 17 -30.57 19.25 -18.51
N LEU A 18 -30.83 17.98 -18.85
CA LEU A 18 -32.10 17.32 -18.57
C LEU A 18 -32.32 17.12 -17.06
N ILE A 19 -31.28 16.76 -16.30
CA ILE A 19 -31.37 16.56 -14.85
C ILE A 19 -31.64 17.90 -14.15
N ALA A 20 -30.96 18.98 -14.57
CA ALA A 20 -31.22 20.33 -14.06
C ALA A 20 -32.64 20.81 -14.41
N ALA A 21 -33.10 20.59 -15.64
CA ALA A 21 -34.46 20.94 -16.07
C ALA A 21 -35.54 20.13 -15.33
N SER A 22 -35.28 18.85 -15.05
CA SER A 22 -36.21 17.96 -14.32
C SER A 22 -36.35 18.37 -12.85
N SER A 23 -35.25 18.74 -12.19
CA SER A 23 -35.28 19.26 -10.81
C SER A 23 -35.99 20.61 -10.71
N ILE A 24 -35.85 21.48 -11.72
CA ILE A 24 -36.57 22.76 -11.80
C ILE A 24 -38.08 22.53 -11.98
N ALA A 25 -38.49 21.58 -12.83
CA ALA A 25 -39.90 21.25 -13.05
C ALA A 25 -40.58 20.67 -11.79
N ILE A 26 -39.88 19.84 -11.02
CA ILE A 26 -40.38 19.27 -9.75
C ILE A 26 -40.54 20.38 -8.68
N LEU A 27 -39.62 21.35 -8.64
CA LEU A 27 -39.71 22.49 -7.72
C LEU A 27 -40.83 23.48 -8.10
N ILE A 28 -41.08 23.70 -9.40
CA ILE A 28 -42.19 24.53 -9.87
C ILE A 28 -43.54 23.88 -9.49
N ALA A 29 -43.66 22.56 -9.65
CA ALA A 29 -44.87 21.82 -9.27
C ALA A 29 -45.19 21.93 -7.76
N MET A 30 -44.17 21.85 -6.90
CA MET A 30 -44.33 22.00 -5.43
C MET A 30 -44.71 23.41 -4.98
N SER A 31 -44.49 24.44 -5.80
CA SER A 31 -44.84 25.83 -5.48
C SER A 31 -46.30 26.21 -5.75
N SER A 32 -47.06 25.34 -6.43
CA SER A 32 -48.42 25.63 -6.93
C SER A 32 -49.57 25.25 -5.99
N THR A 33 -49.28 24.62 -4.84
CA THR A 33 -50.31 24.10 -3.92
C THR A 33 -50.17 24.69 -2.51
N VAL A 34 -50.44 25.99 -2.32
CA VAL A 34 -50.81 26.55 -1.01
C VAL A 34 -51.79 27.71 -1.23
N PRO A 35 -53.08 27.60 -0.85
CA PRO A 35 -54.01 28.72 -0.94
C PRO A 35 -53.77 29.72 0.20
N ALA A 36 -53.93 31.00 -0.12
CA ALA A 36 -53.80 32.13 0.79
C ALA A 36 -55.03 32.29 1.69
N GLN A 37 -54.84 32.52 3.00
CA GLN A 37 -55.87 33.07 3.87
C GLN A 37 -55.28 34.03 4.92
N GLN A 38 -55.89 35.21 4.99
CA GLN A 38 -55.60 36.33 5.90
C GLN A 38 -56.38 36.21 7.21
N ALA A 39 -55.87 36.95 8.21
CA ALA A 39 -56.48 37.39 9.47
C ALA A 39 -56.52 36.38 10.63
N ALA A 40 -55.79 36.72 11.71
CA ALA A 40 -55.93 36.11 13.03
C ALA A 40 -57.20 36.63 13.73
N PRO A 41 -57.82 35.80 14.60
CA PRO A 41 -57.70 36.15 16.01
C PRO A 41 -57.53 34.96 16.98
N LYS A 42 -56.97 35.29 18.15
CA LYS A 42 -57.00 34.65 19.49
C LYS A 42 -57.09 33.12 19.59
N PHE A 43 -56.04 32.55 20.20
CA PHE A 43 -55.95 31.17 20.65
C PHE A 43 -56.95 30.84 21.77
N GLU A 44 -57.79 29.83 21.51
CA GLU A 44 -58.25 28.81 22.47
C GLU A 44 -57.95 27.44 21.83
N PRO A 45 -57.57 26.40 22.59
CA PRO A 45 -57.06 25.16 22.01
C PRO A 45 -58.20 24.26 21.55
N ASP A 46 -58.26 23.94 20.24
CA ASP A 46 -59.19 22.98 19.66
C ASP A 46 -58.48 21.73 19.11
N ASP A 47 -59.10 20.58 19.35
CA ASP A 47 -58.63 19.19 19.24
C ASP A 47 -58.57 18.67 17.78
N SER A 48 -58.55 19.58 16.81
CA SER A 48 -58.57 19.29 15.36
C SER A 48 -57.18 19.23 14.72
N SER A 49 -56.14 19.68 15.42
CA SER A 49 -54.76 19.73 14.91
C SER A 49 -54.02 18.39 14.94
N ASP A 50 -54.39 17.46 15.83
CA ASP A 50 -53.73 16.15 15.95
C ASP A 50 -54.20 15.16 14.88
N LYS A 51 -55.46 15.23 14.45
CA LYS A 51 -55.97 14.40 13.33
C LYS A 51 -55.34 14.78 11.99
N GLN A 52 -55.08 16.07 11.75
CA GLN A 52 -54.38 16.53 10.54
C GLN A 52 -52.89 16.16 10.56
N ARG A 53 -52.23 16.20 11.72
CA ARG A 53 -50.83 15.75 11.87
C ARG A 53 -50.69 14.24 11.67
N GLN A 54 -51.64 13.44 12.13
CA GLN A 54 -51.67 11.99 11.87
C GLN A 54 -51.88 11.69 10.38
N ALA A 55 -52.80 12.37 9.69
CA ALA A 55 -53.04 12.17 8.26
C ALA A 55 -51.84 12.55 7.37
N ILE A 56 -51.09 13.61 7.72
CA ILE A 56 -49.85 13.99 7.01
C ILE A 56 -48.72 12.98 7.30
N THR A 57 -48.64 12.47 8.53
CA THR A 57 -47.63 11.46 8.90
C THR A 57 -47.89 10.11 8.21
N GLU A 58 -49.15 9.72 8.05
CA GLU A 58 -49.54 8.49 7.35
C GLU A 58 -49.35 8.58 5.83
N SER A 59 -49.66 9.73 5.21
CA SER A 59 -49.41 9.95 3.78
C SER A 59 -47.92 9.98 3.43
N VAL A 60 -47.08 10.55 4.29
CA VAL A 60 -45.61 10.51 4.13
C VAL A 60 -45.07 9.09 4.33
N ARG A 61 -45.57 8.32 5.30
CA ARG A 61 -45.20 6.89 5.45
C ARG A 61 -45.65 6.04 4.27
N TYR A 62 -46.84 6.29 3.73
CA TYR A 62 -47.35 5.57 2.57
C TYR A 62 -46.46 5.81 1.33
N GLU A 63 -46.07 7.06 1.08
CA GLU A 63 -45.22 7.40 -0.08
C GLU A 63 -43.77 6.91 0.07
N LEU A 64 -43.24 6.87 1.31
CA LEU A 64 -41.94 6.24 1.61
C LEU A 64 -41.98 4.72 1.41
N ARG A 65 -43.05 4.03 1.83
CA ARG A 65 -43.22 2.57 1.62
C ARG A 65 -43.37 2.24 0.14
N ARG A 66 -44.12 3.07 -0.60
CA ARG A 66 -44.31 2.94 -2.05
C ARG A 66 -43.01 3.12 -2.83
N ARG A 67 -42.13 4.04 -2.42
CA ARG A 67 -40.83 4.30 -3.07
C ARG A 67 -39.73 3.33 -2.66
N LEU A 68 -39.77 2.78 -1.44
CA LEU A 68 -38.86 1.71 -0.99
C LEU A 68 -39.20 0.35 -1.61
N SER A 69 -40.44 0.13 -2.06
CA SER A 69 -40.89 -1.09 -2.75
C SER A 69 -40.36 -1.26 -4.18
N TYR A 70 -39.71 -0.25 -4.77
CA TYR A 70 -39.21 -0.29 -6.16
C TYR A 70 -37.68 -0.35 -6.28
N ALA A 71 -36.96 -0.54 -5.17
CA ALA A 71 -35.52 -0.74 -5.18
C ALA A 71 -35.17 -2.24 -5.27
N GLU A 72 -35.56 -2.91 -6.36
CA GLU A 72 -34.92 -4.16 -6.76
C GLU A 72 -33.57 -3.80 -7.41
N MET A 73 -32.48 -4.12 -6.71
CA MET A 73 -31.12 -4.02 -7.24
C MET A 73 -30.94 -5.02 -8.39
N PRO A 74 -30.42 -4.63 -9.56
CA PRO A 74 -30.02 -5.62 -10.56
C PRO A 74 -28.75 -6.34 -10.07
N GLN A 75 -28.85 -7.66 -9.90
CA GLN A 75 -27.67 -8.52 -9.79
C GLN A 75 -26.95 -8.54 -11.14
N PHE A 76 -25.72 -8.02 -11.18
CA PHE A 76 -24.85 -8.17 -12.34
C PHE A 76 -24.35 -9.62 -12.41
N ARG A 77 -24.94 -10.40 -13.32
CA ARG A 77 -24.44 -11.70 -13.77
C ARG A 77 -23.54 -11.45 -14.98
N ILE A 78 -22.23 -11.68 -14.82
CA ILE A 78 -21.28 -11.64 -15.94
C ILE A 78 -21.58 -12.85 -16.82
N THR A 79 -21.96 -12.59 -18.08
CA THR A 79 -21.99 -13.60 -19.14
C THR A 79 -20.90 -13.21 -20.12
N GLU A 80 -19.89 -14.07 -20.22
CA GLU A 80 -18.88 -14.03 -21.26
C GLU A 80 -19.49 -14.62 -22.53
N GLU A 81 -19.44 -13.89 -23.65
CA GLU A 81 -19.21 -14.47 -24.99
C GLU A 81 -18.83 -13.36 -26.00
N PRO A 82 -18.01 -13.67 -27.02
CA PRO A 82 -17.22 -12.69 -27.75
C PRO A 82 -17.91 -12.20 -29.03
N ALA A 83 -17.66 -10.95 -29.42
CA ALA A 83 -18.01 -10.46 -30.75
C ALA A 83 -16.76 -9.90 -31.44
N GLU A 84 -16.45 -10.52 -32.57
CA GLU A 84 -15.41 -10.18 -33.53
C GLU A 84 -15.60 -8.80 -34.16
N TYR A 85 -14.46 -8.11 -34.31
CA TYR A 85 -14.05 -7.10 -35.27
C TYR A 85 -15.08 -6.29 -36.05
N LEU A 86 -14.93 -4.95 -35.98
CA LEU A 86 -14.64 -4.13 -37.16
C LEU A 86 -13.88 -2.85 -36.74
N ASN A 87 -12.70 -2.69 -37.33
CA ASN A 87 -11.80 -1.55 -37.25
C ASN A 87 -12.49 -0.26 -37.72
N ASP A 88 -12.35 0.83 -36.95
CA ASP A 88 -11.85 2.09 -37.49
C ASP A 88 -11.47 3.08 -36.37
N GLY A 89 -10.46 3.90 -36.67
CA GLY A 89 -9.54 4.52 -35.73
C GLY A 89 -10.11 5.59 -34.77
N PHE A 90 -9.25 5.90 -33.79
CA PHE A 90 -9.22 7.02 -32.85
C PHE A 90 -9.85 6.82 -31.44
N THR A 91 -9.02 6.34 -30.50
CA THR A 91 -9.23 6.43 -29.06
C THR A 91 -8.28 7.45 -28.43
N TRP A 92 -8.81 8.28 -27.53
CA TRP A 92 -8.05 9.15 -26.63
C TRP A 92 -7.36 8.30 -25.56
N THR A 93 -6.04 8.41 -25.40
CA THR A 93 -5.31 7.81 -24.28
C THR A 93 -5.19 8.81 -23.13
N LEU A 94 -5.75 8.41 -21.99
CA LEU A 94 -5.41 8.92 -20.66
C LEU A 94 -3.92 8.64 -20.44
N GLY A 95 -3.13 9.68 -20.17
CA GLY A 95 -1.68 9.54 -20.03
C GLY A 95 -1.29 8.59 -18.89
N ASP A 96 -0.53 7.56 -19.24
CA ASP A 96 0.18 6.69 -18.30
C ASP A 96 1.18 7.51 -17.46
N PRO A 97 1.29 7.27 -16.14
CA PRO A 97 2.48 7.65 -15.40
C PRO A 97 3.63 6.74 -15.87
N GLN A 98 4.57 7.31 -16.62
CA GLN A 98 5.79 6.61 -17.02
C GLN A 98 6.62 6.20 -15.81
N SER A 99 6.53 4.92 -15.43
CA SER A 99 7.65 4.20 -14.82
C SER A 99 8.13 3.17 -15.85
N GLY A 100 9.19 3.52 -16.58
CA GLY A 100 9.81 2.64 -17.55
C GLY A 100 10.43 1.41 -16.87
N ARG A 101 9.73 0.29 -16.94
CA ARG A 101 10.27 -1.08 -17.06
C ARG A 101 9.22 -1.91 -17.78
N THR A 102 9.48 -2.26 -19.04
CA THR A 102 8.70 -3.26 -19.76
C THR A 102 8.80 -4.61 -19.04
N PRO A 103 7.69 -5.32 -18.77
CA PRO A 103 7.75 -6.72 -18.40
C PRO A 103 8.41 -7.46 -19.56
N ARG A 104 9.48 -8.21 -19.27
CA ARG A 104 10.02 -9.19 -20.21
C ARG A 104 8.87 -10.16 -20.51
N THR A 105 8.38 -10.16 -21.75
CA THR A 105 7.29 -11.04 -22.20
C THR A 105 7.66 -12.48 -21.86
N ALA A 106 6.99 -13.04 -20.87
CA ALA A 106 7.06 -14.45 -20.57
C ALA A 106 6.41 -15.21 -21.73
N ASN A 107 7.15 -16.15 -22.28
CA ASN A 107 6.68 -17.13 -23.25
C ASN A 107 5.44 -17.86 -22.68
N PRO A 108 4.31 -18.00 -23.40
CA PRO A 108 3.15 -18.71 -22.90
C PRO A 108 3.35 -20.22 -23.07
N ALA A 109 4.12 -20.80 -22.15
CA ALA A 109 4.11 -22.23 -21.89
C ALA A 109 3.64 -22.41 -20.44
N ASP A 110 2.39 -22.85 -20.32
CA ASP A 110 1.67 -23.33 -19.14
C ASP A 110 2.54 -23.61 -17.87
N PRO A 111 2.35 -22.87 -16.76
CA PRO A 111 3.09 -23.11 -15.52
C PRO A 111 2.41 -24.10 -14.56
N ALA A 112 1.30 -24.74 -14.93
CA ALA A 112 0.53 -25.58 -13.99
C ALA A 112 1.20 -26.91 -13.59
N GLY A 113 2.42 -27.21 -14.07
CA GLY A 113 3.02 -28.55 -13.91
C GLY A 113 4.53 -28.62 -13.73
N ARG A 114 5.24 -27.54 -13.40
CA ARG A 114 6.67 -27.67 -13.05
C ARG A 114 6.82 -28.33 -11.68
N GLN A 115 6.87 -29.66 -11.65
CA GLN A 115 7.63 -30.33 -10.60
C GLN A 115 9.07 -29.82 -10.72
N PHE A 116 9.50 -29.01 -9.77
CA PHE A 116 10.88 -28.53 -9.74
C PHE A 116 11.81 -29.75 -9.72
N THR A 117 12.59 -30.00 -10.77
CA THR A 117 13.60 -31.08 -10.70
C THR A 117 14.68 -30.73 -9.67
N THR A 118 14.94 -29.44 -9.49
CA THR A 118 15.74 -28.86 -8.41
C THR A 118 15.19 -27.45 -8.14
N LEU A 119 15.02 -27.07 -6.88
CA LEU A 119 14.57 -25.74 -6.47
C LEU A 119 15.79 -24.94 -6.02
N THR A 120 16.13 -23.89 -6.77
CA THR A 120 17.26 -23.01 -6.47
C THR A 120 16.83 -21.79 -5.67
N LEU A 121 17.77 -21.14 -4.97
CA LEU A 121 17.49 -19.91 -4.23
C LEU A 121 16.91 -18.82 -5.14
N ASP A 122 17.51 -18.60 -6.31
CA ASP A 122 17.07 -17.57 -7.26
C ASP A 122 15.62 -17.79 -7.73
N GLU A 123 15.21 -19.06 -7.92
CA GLU A 123 13.82 -19.39 -8.23
C GLU A 123 12.88 -19.06 -7.08
N VAL A 124 13.25 -19.38 -5.83
CA VAL A 124 12.47 -19.01 -4.64
C VAL A 124 12.30 -17.49 -4.55
N LEU A 125 13.39 -16.74 -4.73
CA LEU A 125 13.35 -15.28 -4.67
C LEU A 125 12.49 -14.68 -5.79
N ASN A 126 12.58 -15.23 -7.00
CA ASN A 126 11.75 -14.79 -8.13
C ASN A 126 10.25 -15.09 -7.90
N LEU A 127 9.91 -16.23 -7.29
CA LEU A 127 8.52 -16.53 -6.91
C LEU A 127 7.97 -15.53 -5.90
N ILE A 128 8.82 -15.01 -4.99
CA ILE A 128 8.40 -13.99 -4.03
C ILE A 128 8.02 -12.70 -4.73
N ASP A 129 8.89 -12.22 -5.62
CA ASP A 129 8.68 -10.99 -6.38
C ASP A 129 7.41 -11.05 -7.24
N LEU A 130 7.09 -12.24 -7.78
CA LEU A 130 5.96 -12.42 -8.68
C LEU A 130 4.64 -12.69 -7.94
N TYR A 131 4.65 -13.51 -6.88
CA TYR A 131 3.42 -14.16 -6.39
C TYR A 131 3.17 -14.03 -4.89
N HIS A 132 4.13 -13.57 -4.08
CA HIS A 132 3.94 -13.57 -2.63
C HIS A 132 2.80 -12.63 -2.18
N PRO A 133 1.77 -13.11 -1.45
CA PRO A 133 0.60 -12.30 -1.09
C PRO A 133 0.94 -11.05 -0.27
N LYS A 134 1.90 -11.14 0.65
CA LYS A 134 2.36 -9.97 1.43
C LYS A 134 2.95 -8.88 0.54
N LEU A 135 3.69 -9.24 -0.51
CA LEU A 135 4.28 -8.28 -1.44
C LEU A 135 3.22 -7.68 -2.38
N ARG A 136 2.26 -8.50 -2.82
CA ARG A 136 1.07 -8.01 -3.54
C ARG A 136 0.22 -7.06 -2.69
N GLY A 137 0.12 -7.31 -1.39
CA GLY A 137 -0.51 -6.40 -0.43
C GLY A 137 0.23 -5.07 -0.32
N ALA A 138 1.56 -5.09 -0.26
CA ALA A 138 2.37 -3.87 -0.29
C ALA A 138 2.25 -3.11 -1.63
N ASP A 139 2.11 -3.81 -2.76
CA ASP A 139 1.83 -3.15 -4.05
C ASP A 139 0.43 -2.52 -4.10
N ALA A 140 -0.56 -3.15 -3.46
CA ALA A 140 -1.88 -2.55 -3.29
C ALA A 140 -1.81 -1.24 -2.49
N GLU A 141 -0.95 -1.13 -1.47
CA GLU A 141 -0.73 0.13 -0.75
C GLU A 141 -0.14 1.23 -1.64
N ARG A 142 0.74 0.90 -2.60
CA ARG A 142 1.21 1.87 -3.61
C ARG A 142 0.05 2.39 -4.45
N ARG A 143 -0.85 1.50 -4.89
CA ARG A 143 -2.05 1.88 -5.65
C ARG A 143 -3.02 2.70 -4.80
N ILE A 144 -3.15 2.41 -3.51
CA ILE A 144 -3.92 3.21 -2.56
C ILE A 144 -3.30 4.60 -2.41
N ALA A 145 -1.97 4.74 -2.38
CA ALA A 145 -1.30 6.03 -2.35
C ALA A 145 -1.61 6.85 -3.62
N SER A 146 -1.58 6.24 -4.81
CA SER A 146 -2.00 6.89 -6.05
C SER A 146 -3.49 7.27 -6.05
N ALA A 147 -4.36 6.43 -5.51
CA ALA A 147 -5.78 6.76 -5.35
C ALA A 147 -6.00 7.94 -4.37
N LYS A 148 -5.22 8.01 -3.28
CA LYS A 148 -5.23 9.16 -2.35
C LYS A 148 -4.75 10.44 -3.03
N ARG A 149 -3.75 10.36 -3.92
CA ARG A 149 -3.34 11.52 -4.73
C ARG A 149 -4.50 12.00 -5.60
N LEU A 150 -5.19 11.10 -6.30
CA LEU A 150 -6.38 11.45 -7.09
C LEU A 150 -7.48 12.07 -6.23
N GLU A 151 -7.75 11.51 -5.04
CA GLU A 151 -8.69 12.07 -4.07
C GLU A 151 -8.34 13.52 -3.70
N LYS A 152 -7.06 13.83 -3.47
CA LYS A 152 -6.63 15.21 -3.15
C LYS A 152 -6.67 16.14 -4.36
N GLN A 153 -6.50 15.61 -5.58
CA GLN A 153 -6.68 16.37 -6.81
C GLN A 153 -8.14 16.80 -7.02
N GLY A 154 -9.10 16.02 -6.54
CA GLY A 154 -10.53 16.36 -6.60
C GLY A 154 -10.92 17.64 -5.86
N ALA A 155 -10.07 18.16 -4.98
CA ALA A 155 -10.26 19.49 -4.38
C ALA A 155 -10.22 20.65 -5.39
N PHE A 156 -9.78 20.38 -6.63
CA PHE A 156 -9.66 21.33 -7.73
C PHE A 156 -10.61 21.00 -8.89
N ASP A 157 -11.52 20.03 -8.71
CA ASP A 157 -12.53 19.71 -9.72
C ASP A 157 -13.58 20.83 -9.79
N PRO A 158 -14.14 21.11 -10.97
CA PRO A 158 -15.28 22.02 -11.08
C PRO A 158 -16.47 21.50 -10.28
N VAL A 159 -17.05 22.34 -9.42
CA VAL A 159 -18.20 22.04 -8.58
C VAL A 159 -19.43 22.72 -9.16
N VAL A 160 -20.42 21.93 -9.57
CA VAL A 160 -21.76 22.45 -9.86
C VAL A 160 -22.48 22.69 -8.54
N TYR A 161 -23.03 23.88 -8.36
CA TYR A 161 -23.83 24.22 -7.19
C TYR A 161 -25.19 24.77 -7.59
N THR A 162 -26.15 24.61 -6.69
CA THR A 162 -27.45 25.27 -6.75
C THR A 162 -27.86 25.70 -5.36
N GLY A 163 -28.38 26.92 -5.23
CA GLY A 163 -28.85 27.51 -4.00
C GLY A 163 -30.31 27.94 -4.11
N PHE A 164 -31.03 27.85 -2.99
CA PHE A 164 -32.39 28.36 -2.84
C PHE A 164 -32.50 29.09 -1.51
N ASP A 165 -32.60 30.40 -1.56
CA ASP A 165 -32.73 31.23 -0.36
C ASP A 165 -34.13 31.82 -0.25
N TYR A 166 -34.72 31.72 0.94
CA TYR A 166 -35.91 32.49 1.32
C TYR A 166 -35.51 33.55 2.33
N LEU A 167 -35.63 34.81 1.93
CA LEU A 167 -35.32 35.96 2.76
C LEU A 167 -36.61 36.63 3.18
N ARG A 168 -36.85 36.73 4.48
CA ARG A 168 -37.86 37.62 5.06
C ARG A 168 -37.13 38.76 5.76
N PHE A 169 -37.27 39.96 5.22
CA PHE A 169 -36.49 41.12 5.65
C PHE A 169 -37.36 42.36 5.75
N ASN A 170 -36.78 43.41 6.30
CA ASN A 170 -37.43 44.70 6.44
C ASN A 170 -37.12 45.56 5.20
N THR A 171 -38.15 45.95 4.46
CA THR A 171 -38.01 46.68 3.17
C THR A 171 -37.88 48.18 3.39
N GLU A 172 -38.84 48.77 4.09
CA GLU A 172 -38.88 50.20 4.40
C GLU A 172 -39.40 50.42 5.82
N PHE A 173 -38.94 51.49 6.49
CA PHE A 173 -39.42 51.84 7.83
C PHE A 173 -40.80 52.51 7.74
N ASP A 174 -41.82 51.91 8.36
CA ASP A 174 -43.15 52.50 8.44
C ASP A 174 -43.22 53.45 9.64
N SER A 175 -43.13 54.76 9.35
CA SER A 175 -43.16 55.80 10.37
C SER A 175 -44.49 55.89 11.13
N LYS A 176 -45.59 55.32 10.60
CA LYS A 176 -46.89 55.30 11.29
C LYS A 176 -47.03 54.13 12.25
N LEU A 177 -46.38 53.01 11.97
CA LEU A 177 -46.42 51.80 12.78
C LEU A 177 -45.17 51.60 13.65
N SER A 178 -44.21 52.53 13.58
CA SER A 178 -42.91 52.47 14.28
C SER A 178 -42.17 51.13 14.10
N ARG A 179 -42.42 50.45 12.99
CA ARG A 179 -41.84 49.16 12.62
C ARG A 179 -41.66 49.15 11.12
N GLY A 180 -40.73 48.36 10.59
CA GLY A 180 -40.61 48.31 9.13
C GLY A 180 -41.47 47.24 8.47
N LYS A 181 -41.69 47.41 7.17
CA LYS A 181 -42.57 46.58 6.36
C LYS A 181 -41.89 45.27 5.99
N VAL A 182 -42.64 44.19 6.14
CA VAL A 182 -42.18 42.84 5.81
C VAL A 182 -42.09 42.69 4.29
N GLY A 183 -40.87 42.49 3.78
CA GLY A 183 -40.62 41.95 2.46
C GLY A 183 -40.23 40.48 2.53
N SER A 184 -40.58 39.74 1.49
CA SER A 184 -40.15 38.36 1.30
C SER A 184 -39.58 38.21 -0.11
N SER A 185 -38.35 37.73 -0.22
CA SER A 185 -37.70 37.41 -1.50
C SER A 185 -37.34 35.92 -1.53
N ARG A 186 -37.40 35.34 -2.74
CA ARG A 186 -36.95 33.98 -3.02
C ARG A 186 -35.84 34.07 -4.06
N ILE A 187 -34.66 33.57 -3.74
CA ILE A 187 -33.52 33.55 -4.65
C ILE A 187 -33.28 32.11 -5.05
N ALA A 188 -33.06 31.88 -6.34
CA ALA A 188 -32.54 30.63 -6.85
C ALA A 188 -31.25 30.92 -7.62
N ASP A 189 -30.19 30.20 -7.33
CA ASP A 189 -28.93 30.28 -8.04
C ASP A 189 -28.48 28.90 -8.51
N ALA A 190 -27.76 28.91 -9.63
CA ALA A 190 -27.10 27.73 -10.16
C ALA A 190 -25.82 28.17 -10.86
N GLY A 191 -24.74 27.42 -10.68
CA GLY A 191 -23.47 27.77 -11.27
C GLY A 191 -22.44 26.65 -11.20
N VAL A 192 -21.25 26.96 -11.71
CA VAL A 192 -20.06 26.14 -11.64
C VAL A 192 -18.97 26.95 -10.96
N GLU A 193 -18.31 26.36 -9.97
CA GLU A 193 -17.15 26.91 -9.28
C GLU A 193 -15.90 26.08 -9.61
N TYR A 194 -14.77 26.73 -9.83
CA TYR A 194 -13.48 26.10 -10.07
C TYR A 194 -12.40 26.75 -9.18
N LEU A 195 -11.64 25.92 -8.47
CA LEU A 195 -10.53 26.35 -7.62
C LEU A 195 -9.20 26.00 -8.28
N THR A 196 -8.30 26.97 -8.38
CA THR A 196 -6.93 26.74 -8.86
C THR A 196 -5.99 26.36 -7.71
N ARG A 197 -4.84 25.74 -8.03
CA ARG A 197 -3.77 25.43 -7.05
C ARG A 197 -3.22 26.64 -6.32
N TYR A 198 -3.29 27.82 -6.93
CA TYR A 198 -2.86 29.09 -6.35
C TYR A 198 -3.97 29.79 -5.53
N GLY A 199 -5.10 29.12 -5.30
CA GLY A 199 -6.18 29.63 -4.47
C GLY A 199 -7.14 30.59 -5.19
N VAL A 200 -6.91 30.93 -6.46
CA VAL A 200 -7.87 31.70 -7.27
C VAL A 200 -9.10 30.84 -7.50
N ARG A 201 -10.27 31.35 -7.11
CA ARG A 201 -11.57 30.74 -7.35
C ARG A 201 -12.27 31.49 -8.48
N ILE A 202 -12.77 30.75 -9.45
CA ILE A 202 -13.52 31.27 -10.60
C ILE A 202 -14.89 30.59 -10.58
N SER A 203 -15.96 31.36 -10.53
CA SER A 203 -17.32 30.84 -10.56
C SER A 203 -18.10 31.50 -11.69
N GLY A 204 -19.03 30.77 -12.29
CA GLY A 204 -19.92 31.30 -13.32
C GLY A 204 -21.31 30.72 -13.14
N GLY A 205 -22.35 31.54 -13.23
CA GLY A 205 -23.70 31.09 -12.92
C GLY A 205 -24.79 32.06 -13.29
N ALA A 206 -26.01 31.67 -12.92
CA ALA A 206 -27.22 32.46 -13.05
C ALA A 206 -27.91 32.60 -11.70
N ARG A 207 -28.50 33.77 -11.44
CA ARG A 207 -29.24 34.11 -10.22
C ARG A 207 -30.61 34.67 -10.57
N TYR A 208 -31.65 34.14 -9.93
CA TYR A 208 -33.03 34.52 -10.16
C TYR A 208 -33.68 34.98 -8.86
N ASN A 209 -34.26 36.18 -8.84
CA ASN A 209 -35.21 36.60 -7.80
C ASN A 209 -36.63 36.25 -8.23
N LEU A 210 -37.16 35.20 -7.62
CA LEU A 210 -38.51 34.71 -7.86
C LEU A 210 -39.51 35.56 -7.08
N GLY A 211 -40.49 36.13 -7.80
CA GLY A 211 -41.55 36.96 -7.23
C GLY A 211 -41.34 38.46 -7.44
N LYS A 212 -42.31 39.23 -6.93
CA LYS A 212 -42.40 40.69 -7.19
C LYS A 212 -41.45 41.53 -6.33
N ILE A 213 -41.13 41.07 -5.12
CA ILE A 213 -40.21 41.76 -4.20
C ILE A 213 -38.81 41.17 -4.42
N LYS A 214 -37.86 42.01 -4.81
CA LYS A 214 -36.48 41.60 -5.11
C LYS A 214 -35.60 41.62 -3.86
N SER A 215 -34.57 40.77 -3.83
CA SER A 215 -33.59 40.73 -2.74
C SER A 215 -32.86 42.08 -2.60
N PRO A 216 -32.66 42.59 -1.37
CA PRO A 216 -31.98 43.86 -1.14
C PRO A 216 -30.47 43.78 -1.39
N LEU A 217 -29.88 42.58 -1.28
CA LEU A 217 -28.43 42.37 -1.43
C LEU A 217 -28.03 41.92 -2.84
N SER A 218 -29.00 41.48 -3.65
CA SER A 218 -28.77 40.99 -5.01
C SER A 218 -30.06 41.00 -5.81
N PRO A 219 -30.66 42.16 -6.10
CA PRO A 219 -31.85 42.26 -6.92
C PRO A 219 -31.52 41.88 -8.36
N THR A 220 -32.47 41.22 -9.03
CA THR A 220 -32.36 40.86 -10.44
C THR A 220 -33.69 41.08 -11.15
N GLY A 221 -33.65 41.36 -12.45
CA GLY A 221 -34.81 41.36 -13.32
C GLY A 221 -35.45 39.98 -13.41
N ASP A 222 -36.62 39.90 -14.05
CA ASP A 222 -37.37 38.65 -14.16
C ASP A 222 -36.67 37.59 -15.04
N GLY A 223 -35.71 38.01 -15.88
CA GLY A 223 -34.84 37.11 -16.65
C GLY A 223 -33.60 36.63 -15.90
N GLY A 224 -33.35 37.14 -14.69
CA GLY A 224 -32.20 36.79 -13.86
C GLY A 224 -30.89 37.49 -14.26
N GLU A 225 -29.88 37.32 -13.41
CA GLU A 225 -28.52 37.82 -13.57
C GLU A 225 -27.58 36.66 -13.92
N TYR A 226 -26.89 36.75 -15.05
CA TYR A 226 -25.78 35.86 -15.40
C TYR A 226 -24.47 36.53 -14.98
N PHE A 227 -23.63 35.83 -14.24
CA PHE A 227 -22.42 36.40 -13.69
C PHE A 227 -21.22 35.47 -13.87
N ILE A 228 -20.04 36.08 -13.95
CA ILE A 228 -18.77 35.44 -13.68
C ILE A 228 -18.24 36.09 -12.40
N GLU A 229 -17.68 35.31 -11.49
CA GLU A 229 -17.07 35.77 -10.25
C GLU A 229 -15.65 35.23 -10.17
N MET A 230 -14.70 36.10 -9.85
CA MET A 230 -13.31 35.75 -9.60
C MET A 230 -12.94 36.23 -8.21
N LYS A 231 -12.45 35.32 -7.37
CA LYS A 231 -11.89 35.62 -6.06
C LYS A 231 -10.41 35.27 -6.04
N ILE A 232 -9.56 36.29 -5.94
CA ILE A 232 -8.10 36.18 -6.04
C ILE A 232 -7.48 36.46 -4.66
N PRO A 233 -6.83 35.48 -4.02
CA PRO A 233 -6.01 35.72 -2.85
C PRO A 233 -4.63 36.28 -3.26
N PHE A 234 -4.15 37.32 -2.57
CA PHE A 234 -2.84 37.93 -2.86
C PHE A 234 -1.75 37.62 -1.82
N LEU A 235 -2.14 37.25 -0.60
CA LEU A 235 -1.23 37.00 0.51
C LEU A 235 -1.40 35.55 1.03
N ARG A 236 -2.16 35.36 2.11
CA ARG A 236 -2.53 34.01 2.59
C ARG A 236 -3.33 33.28 1.51
N GLY A 237 -2.91 32.06 1.17
CA GLY A 237 -3.57 31.21 0.18
C GLY A 237 -3.08 31.34 -1.26
N ALA A 238 -2.31 32.38 -1.60
CA ALA A 238 -1.88 32.68 -2.97
C ALA A 238 -0.76 31.74 -3.50
N ARG A 239 0.24 31.43 -2.66
CA ARG A 239 1.35 30.52 -3.02
C ARG A 239 1.05 29.06 -2.65
N ILE A 240 0.47 28.88 -1.48
CA ILE A 240 0.13 27.60 -0.88
C ILE A 240 -1.12 27.79 -0.02
N ASN A 241 -2.05 26.87 -0.17
CA ASN A 241 -3.26 26.73 0.62
C ASN A 241 -3.40 25.26 1.07
N GLU A 242 -4.33 25.00 1.98
CA GLU A 242 -4.51 23.66 2.56
C GLU A 242 -4.78 22.58 1.50
N LYS A 243 -5.56 22.89 0.44
CA LYS A 243 -5.86 21.95 -0.64
C LYS A 243 -4.60 21.65 -1.47
N SER A 244 -3.82 22.67 -1.82
CA SER A 244 -2.58 22.51 -2.58
C SER A 244 -1.48 21.82 -1.79
N ALA A 245 -1.40 22.07 -0.47
CA ALA A 245 -0.46 21.40 0.42
C ALA A 245 -0.80 19.90 0.53
N ALA A 246 -2.08 19.58 0.77
CA ALA A 246 -2.55 18.20 0.87
C ALA A 246 -2.30 17.41 -0.43
N GLU A 247 -2.48 18.03 -1.59
CA GLU A 247 -2.15 17.39 -2.87
C GLU A 247 -0.63 17.16 -3.02
N ARG A 248 0.21 18.17 -2.75
CA ARG A 248 1.67 18.00 -2.81
C ARG A 248 2.17 16.90 -1.86
N GLN A 249 1.58 16.80 -0.67
CA GLN A 249 1.86 15.71 0.27
C GLN A 249 1.41 14.36 -0.27
N ALA A 250 0.24 14.28 -0.90
CA ALA A 250 -0.23 13.04 -1.51
C ALA A 250 0.65 12.60 -2.70
N VAL A 251 1.22 13.54 -3.46
CA VAL A 251 2.24 13.25 -4.48
C VAL A 251 3.48 12.60 -3.87
N LEU A 252 3.94 13.10 -2.70
CA LEU A 252 5.05 12.48 -1.95
C LEU A 252 4.65 11.16 -1.25
N GLY A 253 3.35 10.92 -1.07
CA GLY A 253 2.82 9.66 -0.54
C GLY A 253 3.07 8.47 -1.47
N GLU A 254 3.12 8.69 -2.79
CA GLU A 254 3.42 7.63 -3.77
C GLU A 254 4.84 7.05 -3.61
N PRO A 255 5.93 7.86 -3.66
CA PRO A 255 7.27 7.33 -3.42
C PRO A 255 7.47 6.86 -1.96
N LEU A 256 6.71 7.37 -0.99
CA LEU A 256 6.75 6.84 0.38
C LEU A 256 6.21 5.41 0.44
N ALA A 257 5.07 5.14 -0.19
CA ALA A 257 4.53 3.78 -0.28
C ALA A 257 5.45 2.82 -1.07
N ASP A 258 6.20 3.34 -2.04
CA ASP A 258 7.25 2.58 -2.73
C ASP A 258 8.37 2.16 -1.76
N THR A 259 8.77 3.01 -0.81
CA THR A 259 9.76 2.61 0.21
C THR A 259 9.24 1.51 1.12
N ASP A 260 7.97 1.54 1.53
CA ASP A 260 7.35 0.49 2.35
C ASP A 260 7.28 -0.85 1.60
N PHE A 261 7.02 -0.80 0.28
CA PHE A 261 7.09 -1.96 -0.60
C PHE A 261 8.50 -2.55 -0.62
N GLN A 262 9.54 -1.73 -0.81
CA GLN A 262 10.93 -2.20 -0.83
C GLN A 262 11.37 -2.79 0.51
N VAL A 263 10.98 -2.19 1.64
CA VAL A 263 11.23 -2.76 2.98
C VAL A 263 10.58 -4.14 3.10
N THR A 264 9.32 -4.26 2.69
CA THR A 264 8.59 -5.53 2.71
C THR A 264 9.24 -6.58 1.81
N ARG A 265 9.71 -6.19 0.62
CA ARG A 265 10.42 -7.05 -0.32
C ARG A 265 11.71 -7.59 0.30
N LEU A 266 12.56 -6.72 0.84
CA LEU A 266 13.84 -7.09 1.45
C LEU A 266 13.65 -8.02 2.67
N ASP A 267 12.66 -7.75 3.53
CA ASP A 267 12.29 -8.61 4.66
C ASP A 267 11.91 -10.03 4.21
N LEU A 268 11.09 -10.13 3.15
CA LEU A 268 10.68 -11.43 2.60
C LEU A 268 11.84 -12.18 1.97
N ILE A 269 12.67 -11.50 1.17
CA ILE A 269 13.85 -12.09 0.52
C ILE A 269 14.80 -12.68 1.58
N LEU A 270 15.12 -11.93 2.62
CA LEU A 270 16.01 -12.41 3.68
C LEU A 270 15.42 -13.63 4.39
N LYS A 271 14.15 -13.57 4.81
CA LYS A 271 13.49 -14.69 5.49
C LYS A 271 13.41 -15.94 4.63
N ALA A 272 13.15 -15.77 3.33
CA ALA A 272 13.11 -16.88 2.39
C ALA A 272 14.49 -17.48 2.16
N ALA A 273 15.53 -16.65 1.99
CA ALA A 273 16.91 -17.11 1.83
C ALA A 273 17.37 -17.89 3.08
N THR A 274 17.09 -17.39 4.28
CA THR A 274 17.38 -18.12 5.53
C THR A 274 16.63 -19.46 5.57
N SER A 275 15.33 -19.46 5.27
CA SER A 275 14.52 -20.69 5.28
C SER A 275 14.94 -21.70 4.21
N TYR A 276 15.43 -21.23 3.06
CA TYR A 276 15.96 -22.07 1.99
C TYR A 276 17.24 -22.77 2.44
N TRP A 277 18.18 -22.03 3.03
CA TRP A 277 19.42 -22.61 3.52
C TRP A 277 19.20 -23.55 4.72
N ASP A 278 18.24 -23.25 5.61
CA ASP A 278 17.82 -24.18 6.67
C ASP A 278 17.34 -25.53 6.10
N TRP A 279 16.59 -25.50 4.99
CA TRP A 279 16.08 -26.70 4.30
C TRP A 279 17.19 -27.50 3.62
N VAL A 280 18.11 -26.83 2.93
CA VAL A 280 19.32 -27.45 2.37
C VAL A 280 20.16 -28.11 3.48
N ALA A 281 20.34 -27.44 4.61
CA ALA A 281 21.06 -27.96 5.77
C ALA A 281 20.42 -29.24 6.31
N ALA A 282 19.10 -29.22 6.51
CA ALA A 282 18.35 -30.35 7.05
C ALA A 282 18.49 -31.60 6.18
N LYS A 283 18.46 -31.44 4.84
CA LYS A 283 18.71 -32.55 3.92
C LYS A 283 20.13 -33.10 4.05
N ARG A 284 21.14 -32.23 4.10
CA ARG A 284 22.54 -32.67 4.22
C ARG A 284 22.79 -33.40 5.55
N ARG A 285 22.13 -32.99 6.64
CA ARG A 285 22.18 -33.71 7.92
C ARG A 285 21.49 -35.08 7.83
N LEU A 286 20.38 -35.19 7.10
CA LEU A 286 19.73 -36.47 6.81
C LEU A 286 20.64 -37.42 6.02
N ASP A 287 21.38 -36.91 5.03
CA ASP A 287 22.36 -37.73 4.29
C ASP A 287 23.47 -38.27 5.21
N VAL A 288 23.98 -37.43 6.12
CA VAL A 288 24.97 -37.88 7.13
C VAL A 288 24.39 -38.97 8.02
N ALA A 289 23.14 -38.82 8.47
CA ALA A 289 22.47 -39.83 9.29
C ALA A 289 22.24 -41.16 8.53
N ARG A 290 21.89 -41.11 7.24
CA ARG A 290 21.73 -42.28 6.37
C ARG A 290 23.06 -43.02 6.18
N ASN A 291 24.12 -42.30 5.84
CA ASN A 291 25.45 -42.87 5.68
C ASN A 291 25.93 -43.60 6.95
N LEU A 292 25.62 -43.06 8.14
CA LEU A 292 25.93 -43.71 9.41
C LEU A 292 25.10 -44.97 9.67
N LEU A 293 23.83 -44.99 9.26
CA LEU A 293 23.01 -46.19 9.38
C LEU A 293 23.52 -47.30 8.46
N ASP A 294 23.83 -46.97 7.20
CA ASP A 294 24.32 -47.96 6.22
C ASP A 294 25.59 -48.64 6.71
N LEU A 295 26.50 -47.84 7.27
CA LEU A 295 27.71 -48.32 7.91
C LEU A 295 27.45 -49.19 9.15
N ALA A 296 26.53 -48.77 10.03
CA ALA A 296 26.17 -49.54 11.22
C ALA A 296 25.53 -50.88 10.85
N VAL A 297 24.67 -50.92 9.83
CA VAL A 297 24.05 -52.15 9.31
C VAL A 297 25.09 -53.08 8.70
N PHE A 298 25.99 -52.54 7.88
CA PHE A 298 27.09 -53.29 7.30
C PHE A 298 27.94 -53.96 8.41
N ARG A 299 28.31 -53.20 9.45
CA ARG A 299 29.09 -53.72 10.57
C ARG A 299 28.33 -54.75 11.40
N ALA A 300 27.06 -54.50 11.73
CA ALA A 300 26.26 -55.43 12.52
C ALA A 300 26.12 -56.80 11.83
N ASN A 301 26.02 -56.82 10.50
CA ASN A 301 26.01 -58.05 9.73
C ASN A 301 27.35 -58.82 9.82
N ALA A 302 28.49 -58.11 9.73
CA ALA A 302 29.81 -58.72 9.87
C ALA A 302 30.03 -59.31 11.29
N ILE A 303 29.67 -58.55 12.34
CA ILE A 303 29.78 -59.01 13.73
C ILE A 303 28.90 -60.24 13.97
N ARG A 304 27.67 -60.26 13.44
CA ARG A 304 26.76 -61.41 13.58
C ARG A 304 27.36 -62.68 12.95
N GLN A 305 28.06 -62.57 11.82
CA GLN A 305 28.74 -63.69 11.18
C GLN A 305 29.91 -64.21 12.03
N GLN A 306 30.71 -63.31 12.62
CA GLN A 306 31.83 -63.69 13.50
C GLN A 306 31.36 -64.35 14.80
N VAL A 307 30.25 -63.86 15.39
CA VAL A 307 29.63 -64.50 16.55
C VAL A 307 29.12 -65.91 16.20
N GLN A 308 28.50 -66.09 15.03
CA GLN A 308 28.05 -67.42 14.56
C GLN A 308 29.21 -68.39 14.31
N ALA A 309 30.36 -67.89 13.88
CA ALA A 309 31.60 -68.66 13.73
C ALA A 309 32.27 -69.00 15.07
N GLY A 310 31.87 -68.35 16.17
CA GLY A 310 32.47 -68.51 17.50
C GLY A 310 33.67 -67.59 17.77
N ASP A 311 33.97 -66.66 16.86
CA ASP A 311 35.13 -65.76 16.94
C ASP A 311 34.90 -64.57 17.89
N LEU A 312 33.63 -64.20 18.13
CA LEU A 312 33.25 -63.09 19.01
C LEU A 312 32.16 -63.50 20.03
N PRO A 313 32.14 -62.90 21.22
CA PRO A 313 31.06 -63.07 22.19
C PRO A 313 29.67 -62.61 21.69
N GLN A 314 28.60 -63.30 22.11
CA GLN A 314 27.22 -62.95 21.74
C GLN A 314 26.82 -61.51 22.10
N ILE A 315 27.41 -60.94 23.16
CA ILE A 315 27.13 -59.57 23.61
C ILE A 315 27.50 -58.52 22.55
N ASP A 316 28.51 -58.77 21.72
CA ASP A 316 28.97 -57.85 20.69
C ASP A 316 27.93 -57.68 19.58
N SER A 317 27.19 -58.74 19.24
CA SER A 317 26.05 -58.66 18.32
C SER A 317 24.93 -57.79 18.89
N VAL A 318 24.68 -57.87 20.21
CA VAL A 318 23.64 -57.07 20.87
C VAL A 318 24.04 -55.59 20.88
N GLU A 319 25.31 -55.27 21.12
CA GLU A 319 25.81 -53.90 21.06
C GLU A 319 25.72 -53.33 19.63
N ALA A 320 26.09 -54.11 18.62
CA ALA A 320 25.97 -53.70 17.22
C ALA A 320 24.50 -53.47 16.80
N ASP A 321 23.59 -54.35 17.21
CA ASP A 321 22.16 -54.22 16.93
C ASP A 321 21.56 -53.00 17.65
N LEU A 322 21.98 -52.70 18.89
CA LEU A 322 21.58 -51.50 19.62
C LEU A 322 22.00 -50.22 18.86
N GLU A 323 23.22 -50.20 18.31
CA GLU A 323 23.72 -49.07 17.54
C GLU A 323 22.91 -48.85 16.26
N VAL A 324 22.54 -49.92 15.54
CA VAL A 324 21.62 -49.84 14.40
C VAL A 324 20.29 -49.20 14.80
N GLN A 325 19.70 -49.59 15.95
CA GLN A 325 18.45 -48.97 16.41
C GLN A 325 18.61 -47.48 16.74
N ARG A 326 19.74 -47.07 17.35
CA ARG A 326 20.05 -45.65 17.59
C ARG A 326 20.15 -44.86 16.30
N ARG A 327 20.84 -45.38 15.28
CA ARG A 327 20.97 -44.72 13.97
C ARG A 327 19.64 -44.61 13.24
N ARG A 328 18.78 -45.63 13.32
CA ARG A 328 17.39 -45.54 12.82
C ARG A 328 16.60 -44.42 13.49
N GLY A 329 16.68 -44.29 14.83
CA GLY A 329 16.05 -43.20 15.55
C GLY A 329 16.53 -41.82 15.11
N ASN A 330 17.83 -41.67 14.85
CA ASN A 330 18.41 -40.41 14.34
C ASN A 330 17.91 -40.05 12.94
N ILE A 331 17.71 -41.03 12.05
CA ILE A 331 17.10 -40.79 10.74
C ILE A 331 15.67 -40.28 10.88
N VAL A 332 14.86 -40.91 11.73
CA VAL A 332 13.47 -40.46 11.94
C VAL A 332 13.43 -39.00 12.41
N LYS A 333 14.36 -38.61 13.29
CA LYS A 333 14.51 -37.23 13.73
C LYS A 333 14.95 -36.31 12.57
N ALA A 334 15.99 -36.67 11.82
CA ALA A 334 16.51 -35.86 10.72
C ALA A 334 15.49 -35.70 9.57
N ASP A 335 14.70 -36.73 9.30
CA ASP A 335 13.59 -36.69 8.35
C ASP A 335 12.50 -35.70 8.81
N ARG A 336 12.14 -35.75 10.11
CA ARG A 336 11.21 -34.79 10.69
C ARG A 336 11.73 -33.35 10.60
N ASP A 337 13.02 -33.14 10.84
CA ASP A 337 13.67 -31.83 10.73
C ASP A 337 13.66 -31.32 9.28
N LEU A 338 13.88 -32.20 8.29
CA LEU A 338 13.73 -31.88 6.87
C LEU A 338 12.31 -31.48 6.51
N GLN A 339 11.30 -32.25 6.94
CA GLN A 339 9.89 -31.90 6.71
C GLN A 339 9.54 -30.55 7.34
N LYS A 340 10.00 -30.29 8.56
CA LYS A 340 9.79 -29.01 9.25
C LYS A 340 10.40 -27.84 8.47
N ALA A 341 11.62 -28.00 7.96
CA ALA A 341 12.26 -26.97 7.14
C ALA A 341 11.55 -26.77 5.79
N ALA A 342 11.06 -27.84 5.17
CA ALA A 342 10.27 -27.78 3.94
C ALA A 342 8.95 -27.01 4.15
N PHE A 343 8.26 -27.23 5.28
CA PHE A 343 7.04 -26.47 5.62
C PHE A 343 7.33 -24.99 5.88
N LYS A 344 8.47 -24.65 6.48
CA LYS A 344 8.89 -23.26 6.68
C LYS A 344 9.17 -22.58 5.34
N LEU A 345 9.85 -23.28 4.42
CA LEU A 345 10.15 -22.78 3.07
C LEU A 345 8.88 -22.61 2.22
N SER A 346 7.93 -23.54 2.32
CA SER A 346 6.69 -23.49 1.54
C SER A 346 5.84 -22.24 1.82
N LEU A 347 6.05 -21.54 2.94
CA LEU A 347 5.40 -20.26 3.22
C LEU A 347 5.77 -19.16 2.21
N PHE A 348 6.91 -19.29 1.53
CA PHE A 348 7.40 -18.34 0.53
C PHE A 348 7.10 -18.77 -0.91
N LEU A 349 6.56 -19.97 -1.12
CA LEU A 349 6.30 -20.53 -2.44
C LEU A 349 4.81 -20.37 -2.79
N TRP A 350 4.53 -19.59 -3.82
CA TRP A 350 3.17 -19.27 -4.24
C TRP A 350 3.02 -19.45 -5.74
N THR A 351 1.85 -19.91 -6.15
CA THR A 351 1.49 -20.11 -7.56
C THR A 351 0.86 -18.84 -8.15
N PRO A 352 0.84 -18.70 -9.50
CA PRO A 352 0.27 -17.52 -10.16
C PRO A 352 -1.20 -17.23 -9.81
N ASN A 353 -1.97 -18.26 -9.48
CA ASN A 353 -3.38 -18.15 -9.06
C ASN A 353 -3.55 -17.71 -7.59
N GLY A 354 -2.47 -17.42 -6.85
CA GLY A 354 -2.51 -16.96 -5.46
C GLY A 354 -2.71 -18.08 -4.43
N SER A 355 -2.51 -19.34 -4.81
CA SER A 355 -2.53 -20.47 -3.87
C SER A 355 -1.11 -20.80 -3.39
N PRO A 356 -0.97 -21.47 -2.22
CA PRO A 356 0.32 -22.02 -1.81
C PRO A 356 0.82 -23.03 -2.86
N ALA A 357 2.11 -22.93 -3.23
CA ALA A 357 2.72 -23.93 -4.09
C ALA A 357 2.91 -25.26 -3.34
N PRO A 358 3.11 -26.38 -4.07
CA PRO A 358 3.41 -27.66 -3.44
C PRO A 358 4.61 -27.58 -2.50
N ILE A 359 4.53 -28.30 -1.38
CA ILE A 359 5.62 -28.38 -0.40
C ILE A 359 6.83 -29.02 -1.09
N PRO A 360 8.02 -28.42 -0.99
CA PRO A 360 9.21 -28.96 -1.61
C PRO A 360 9.59 -30.29 -0.94
N VAL A 361 9.89 -31.29 -1.76
CA VAL A 361 10.31 -32.63 -1.35
C VAL A 361 11.83 -32.76 -1.40
N GLU A 362 12.36 -33.82 -0.78
CA GLU A 362 13.81 -34.07 -0.70
C GLU A 362 14.52 -34.01 -2.06
N GLY A 363 13.90 -34.57 -3.11
CA GLY A 363 14.46 -34.59 -4.46
C GLY A 363 14.61 -33.21 -5.11
N ASN A 364 14.01 -32.16 -4.56
CA ASN A 364 14.17 -30.80 -5.06
C ASN A 364 15.43 -30.11 -4.51
N VAL A 365 16.09 -30.66 -3.49
CA VAL A 365 17.26 -30.01 -2.86
C VAL A 365 18.46 -30.04 -3.82
N PRO A 366 19.18 -28.92 -4.03
CA PRO A 366 20.38 -28.91 -4.85
C PRO A 366 21.46 -29.86 -4.32
N SER A 367 22.16 -30.53 -5.22
CA SER A 367 23.21 -31.50 -4.90
C SER A 367 24.53 -30.87 -4.47
N THR A 368 24.76 -29.60 -4.79
CA THR A 368 26.03 -28.91 -4.52
C THR A 368 25.78 -27.51 -3.99
N THR A 369 26.58 -27.12 -3.00
CA THR A 369 26.65 -25.75 -2.50
C THR A 369 28.02 -25.17 -2.89
N PRO A 370 28.09 -23.94 -3.41
CA PRO A 370 29.37 -23.30 -3.71
C PRO A 370 30.27 -23.27 -2.46
N PRO A 371 31.60 -23.33 -2.64
CA PRO A 371 32.51 -23.17 -1.52
C PRO A 371 32.47 -21.71 -1.01
N PRO A 372 32.48 -21.50 0.31
CA PRO A 372 32.59 -20.17 0.90
C PRO A 372 33.83 -19.40 0.42
N VAL A 373 33.69 -18.08 0.31
CA VAL A 373 34.74 -17.13 -0.10
C VAL A 373 34.79 -15.93 0.85
N VAL A 374 36.00 -15.47 1.20
CA VAL A 374 36.22 -14.25 2.01
C VAL A 374 35.76 -13.01 1.28
N TYR A 375 35.18 -12.06 2.02
CA TYR A 375 34.88 -10.73 1.50
C TYR A 375 36.00 -9.75 1.85
N SER A 376 36.48 -9.01 0.84
CA SER A 376 37.54 -8.02 1.01
C SER A 376 37.02 -6.69 1.57
N ASP A 377 37.94 -5.90 2.14
CA ASP A 377 37.63 -4.54 2.61
C ASP A 377 37.07 -3.62 1.50
N ASP A 378 37.43 -3.87 0.24
CA ASP A 378 36.89 -3.12 -0.88
C ASP A 378 35.42 -3.46 -1.14
N GLN A 379 35.05 -4.74 -1.00
CA GLN A 379 33.65 -5.16 -1.04
C GLN A 379 32.87 -4.56 0.13
N ALA A 380 33.50 -4.38 1.29
CA ALA A 380 32.91 -3.69 2.43
C ALA A 380 32.58 -2.23 2.13
N ARG A 381 33.58 -1.48 1.69
CA ARG A 381 33.42 -0.07 1.31
C ARG A 381 32.44 0.12 0.16
N ALA A 382 32.36 -0.82 -0.78
CA ALA A 382 31.39 -0.78 -1.87
C ALA A 382 29.97 -1.09 -1.36
N GLY A 383 29.82 -2.08 -0.48
CA GLY A 383 28.56 -2.44 0.16
C GLY A 383 27.98 -1.29 0.97
N GLU A 384 28.81 -0.61 1.78
CA GLU A 384 28.39 0.55 2.57
C GLU A 384 27.85 1.69 1.68
N ARG A 385 28.57 2.03 0.62
CA ARG A 385 28.12 3.05 -0.36
C ARG A 385 26.77 2.67 -0.99
N LEU A 386 26.63 1.43 -1.43
CA LEU A 386 25.37 0.94 -2.00
C LEU A 386 24.22 0.98 -1.00
N ALA A 387 24.48 0.60 0.26
CA ALA A 387 23.47 0.62 1.32
C ALA A 387 23.00 2.05 1.61
N LEU A 388 23.93 3.00 1.77
CA LEU A 388 23.60 4.41 2.04
C LEU A 388 22.85 5.07 0.87
N ASP A 389 23.06 4.63 -0.36
CA ASP A 389 22.40 5.17 -1.55
C ASP A 389 21.02 4.55 -1.81
N ARG A 390 20.83 3.26 -1.51
CA ARG A 390 19.67 2.48 -1.97
C ARG A 390 18.68 2.08 -0.89
N ARG A 391 19.05 2.17 0.39
CA ARG A 391 18.18 1.74 1.50
C ARG A 391 16.87 2.53 1.52
N PRO A 392 15.70 1.85 1.48
CA PRO A 392 14.41 2.50 1.43
C PRO A 392 14.10 3.33 2.68
N GLU A 393 14.62 2.96 3.85
CA GLU A 393 14.39 3.64 5.12
C GLU A 393 14.99 5.07 5.12
N LEU A 394 16.17 5.26 4.53
CA LEU A 394 16.78 6.57 4.34
C LEU A 394 15.94 7.44 3.39
N ARG A 395 15.46 6.83 2.30
CA ARG A 395 14.59 7.52 1.33
C ARG A 395 13.26 7.94 1.98
N ALA A 396 12.68 7.08 2.82
CA ALA A 396 11.45 7.39 3.56
C ALA A 396 11.65 8.60 4.50
N LEU A 397 12.78 8.67 5.22
CA LEU A 397 13.11 9.82 6.07
C LEU A 397 13.23 11.12 5.26
N LEU A 398 13.90 11.09 4.11
CA LEU A 398 14.02 12.25 3.22
C LEU A 398 12.66 12.70 2.67
N ILE A 399 11.80 11.78 2.25
CA ILE A 399 10.44 12.09 1.79
C ILE A 399 9.60 12.70 2.93
N ASN A 400 9.73 12.19 4.15
CA ASN A 400 9.08 12.74 5.32
C ASN A 400 9.58 14.15 5.68
N GLN A 401 10.87 14.46 5.42
CA GLN A 401 11.37 15.83 5.53
C GLN A 401 10.69 16.73 4.50
N ASP A 402 10.52 16.29 3.25
CA ASP A 402 9.84 17.07 2.22
C ASP A 402 8.36 17.31 2.53
N ILE A 403 7.65 16.30 3.04
CA ILE A 403 6.28 16.44 3.54
C ILE A 403 6.21 17.48 4.67
N THR A 404 7.16 17.44 5.60
CA THR A 404 7.21 18.37 6.74
C THR A 404 7.62 19.79 6.31
N ARG A 405 8.44 19.94 5.26
CA ARG A 405 8.72 21.25 4.64
C ARG A 405 7.47 21.87 4.03
N ILE A 406 6.60 21.07 3.41
CA ILE A 406 5.30 21.55 2.91
C ILE A 406 4.42 22.03 4.07
N ASP A 407 4.40 21.31 5.20
CA ASP A 407 3.68 21.75 6.41
C ASP A 407 4.23 23.08 6.94
N LEU A 408 5.56 23.21 6.99
CA LEU A 408 6.22 24.45 7.42
C LEU A 408 5.89 25.63 6.49
N ASP A 409 5.92 25.41 5.17
CA ASP A 409 5.54 26.41 4.17
C ASP A 409 4.07 26.85 4.32
N LEU A 410 3.16 25.89 4.54
CA LEU A 410 1.75 26.16 4.78
C LEU A 410 1.54 26.94 6.08
N ALA A 411 2.19 26.54 7.16
CA ALA A 411 2.11 27.21 8.46
C ALA A 411 2.68 28.64 8.39
N GLY A 412 3.80 28.83 7.68
CA GLY A 412 4.36 30.15 7.38
C GLY A 412 3.39 31.02 6.57
N ASN A 413 2.73 30.45 5.56
CA ASN A 413 1.72 31.18 4.79
C ASN A 413 0.49 31.57 5.64
N GLN A 414 0.07 30.73 6.60
CA GLN A 414 -1.01 31.02 7.54
C GLN A 414 -0.71 32.18 8.49
N ARG A 415 0.54 32.63 8.58
CA ARG A 415 0.94 33.83 9.32
C ARG A 415 0.61 35.13 8.57
N LEU A 416 0.52 35.09 7.24
CA LEU A 416 0.20 36.27 6.43
C LEU A 416 -1.26 36.71 6.63
N PRO A 417 -1.62 38.00 6.50
CA PRO A 417 -3.01 38.42 6.42
C PRO A 417 -3.74 37.74 5.25
N VAL A 418 -5.04 37.52 5.39
CA VAL A 418 -5.92 37.28 4.24
C VAL A 418 -6.11 38.61 3.53
N PHE A 419 -5.87 38.64 2.23
CA PHE A 419 -6.22 39.75 1.36
C PHE A 419 -6.78 39.17 0.06
N ASP A 420 -8.12 39.17 -0.03
CA ASP A 420 -8.86 38.62 -1.16
C ASP A 420 -9.51 39.76 -1.93
N LEU A 421 -9.35 39.76 -3.26
CA LEU A 421 -10.10 40.64 -4.16
C LEU A 421 -11.16 39.80 -4.88
N ALA A 422 -12.42 40.22 -4.75
CA ALA A 422 -13.55 39.64 -5.44
C ALA A 422 -14.02 40.58 -6.54
N LEU A 423 -14.17 40.05 -7.76
CA LEU A 423 -14.68 40.77 -8.92
C LEU A 423 -15.74 39.90 -9.59
N SER A 424 -16.94 40.43 -9.74
CA SER A 424 -18.05 39.73 -10.39
C SER A 424 -18.78 40.61 -11.40
N PRO A 425 -18.31 40.65 -12.66
CA PRO A 425 -19.08 41.21 -13.75
C PRO A 425 -20.26 40.28 -14.09
N GLY A 426 -21.40 40.89 -14.43
CA GLY A 426 -22.58 40.17 -14.83
C GLY A 426 -23.47 40.95 -15.78
N ARG A 427 -24.57 40.32 -16.16
CA ARG A 427 -25.62 40.91 -16.96
C ARG A 427 -26.97 40.47 -16.41
N ASP A 428 -27.68 41.44 -15.88
CA ASP A 428 -29.07 41.33 -15.46
C ASP A 428 -30.00 41.47 -16.67
N THR A 429 -31.04 40.65 -16.72
CA THR A 429 -31.89 40.50 -17.91
C THR A 429 -33.37 40.42 -17.56
N GLY A 430 -34.22 40.67 -18.57
CA GLY A 430 -35.68 40.66 -18.44
C GLY A 430 -36.26 41.97 -17.89
N PHE A 431 -37.55 41.91 -17.56
CA PHE A 431 -38.28 43.07 -17.06
C PHE A 431 -37.75 43.48 -15.68
N GLY A 432 -37.57 44.79 -15.47
CA GLY A 432 -36.97 45.33 -14.25
C GLY A 432 -35.45 45.16 -14.16
N SER A 433 -34.77 44.72 -15.24
CA SER A 433 -33.31 44.59 -15.24
C SER A 433 -32.57 45.91 -15.44
N ILE A 434 -31.34 45.98 -14.93
CA ILE A 434 -30.45 47.14 -15.10
C ILE A 434 -29.36 46.94 -16.15
N GLY A 435 -29.37 45.81 -16.88
CA GLY A 435 -28.36 45.49 -17.88
C GLY A 435 -27.04 45.04 -17.25
N ASN A 436 -25.92 45.69 -17.56
CA ASN A 436 -24.61 45.27 -17.07
C ASN A 436 -24.50 45.50 -15.55
N THR A 437 -24.09 44.46 -14.81
CA THR A 437 -23.85 44.51 -13.37
C THR A 437 -22.36 44.34 -13.08
N LEU A 438 -21.90 44.97 -12.00
CA LEU A 438 -20.54 44.81 -11.52
C LEU A 438 -20.55 44.80 -9.99
N LYS A 439 -20.09 43.71 -9.40
CA LYS A 439 -19.81 43.62 -7.97
C LYS A 439 -18.30 43.54 -7.79
N ALA A 440 -17.75 44.38 -6.93
CA ALA A 440 -16.34 44.35 -6.58
C ALA A 440 -16.20 44.51 -5.07
N GLY A 441 -15.29 43.76 -4.47
CA GLY A 441 -15.06 43.80 -3.03
C GLY A 441 -13.63 43.39 -2.68
N ALA A 442 -13.11 43.95 -1.60
CA ALA A 442 -11.84 43.54 -1.01
C ALA A 442 -12.08 43.08 0.43
N ASN A 443 -11.52 41.95 0.81
CA ASN A 443 -11.61 41.40 2.15
C ASN A 443 -10.23 41.28 2.77
N ILE A 444 -10.02 41.93 3.91
CA ILE A 444 -8.79 41.85 4.70
C ILE A 444 -9.11 41.24 6.06
N SER A 445 -8.40 40.18 6.44
CA SER A 445 -8.54 39.56 7.75
C SER A 445 -7.17 39.15 8.33
N LEU A 446 -6.91 39.57 9.57
CA LEU A 446 -5.65 39.27 10.27
C LEU A 446 -5.94 38.86 11.72
N PRO A 447 -5.69 37.59 12.11
CA PRO A 447 -5.76 37.21 13.51
C PRO A 447 -4.64 37.90 14.30
N LEU A 448 -4.99 38.63 15.37
CA LEU A 448 -4.02 39.46 16.10
C LEU A 448 -2.98 38.65 16.90
N ARG A 449 -3.37 37.48 17.44
CA ARG A 449 -2.50 36.69 18.33
C ARG A 449 -1.68 35.60 17.61
N GLN A 450 -2.04 35.22 16.39
CA GLN A 450 -1.36 34.25 15.48
C GLN A 450 -0.88 32.90 16.03
N ARG A 451 -1.20 32.55 17.29
CA ARG A 451 -0.69 31.37 18.00
C ARG A 451 -0.85 30.04 17.27
N THR A 452 -1.90 29.87 16.49
CA THR A 452 -2.10 28.66 15.68
C THR A 452 -1.02 28.51 14.61
N ALA A 453 -0.66 29.59 13.91
CA ALA A 453 0.40 29.58 12.91
C ALA A 453 1.76 29.40 13.58
N ASP A 454 2.05 30.14 14.65
CA ASP A 454 3.32 30.04 15.38
C ASP A 454 3.53 28.64 15.97
N GLY A 455 2.48 28.03 16.55
CA GLY A 455 2.54 26.67 17.06
C GLY A 455 2.77 25.62 15.97
N ARG A 456 2.14 25.77 14.80
CA ARG A 456 2.36 24.89 13.64
C ARG A 456 3.78 25.04 13.07
N ILE A 457 4.30 26.27 12.98
CA ILE A 457 5.69 26.54 12.56
C ILE A 457 6.67 25.89 13.54
N ALA A 458 6.51 26.12 14.84
CA ALA A 458 7.38 25.54 15.86
C ALA A 458 7.36 24.00 15.81
N ALA A 459 6.17 23.39 15.71
CA ALA A 459 6.03 21.94 15.61
C ALA A 459 6.68 21.37 14.34
N ALA A 460 6.48 22.01 13.18
CA ALA A 460 7.07 21.57 11.91
C ALA A 460 8.60 21.71 11.92
N SER A 461 9.13 22.81 12.46
CA SER A 461 10.58 23.01 12.62
C SER A 461 11.23 21.96 13.53
N LEU A 462 10.63 21.70 14.70
CA LEU A 462 11.11 20.66 15.62
C LEU A 462 10.99 19.26 15.00
N LYS A 463 9.95 19.00 14.19
CA LYS A 463 9.82 17.74 13.45
C LYS A 463 10.91 17.58 12.40
N LEU A 464 11.33 18.65 11.71
CA LEU A 464 12.48 18.61 10.80
C LEU A 464 13.79 18.35 11.55
N GLU A 465 13.99 18.98 12.70
CA GLU A 465 15.16 18.72 13.56
C GLU A 465 15.21 17.25 13.99
N LYS A 466 14.08 16.72 14.48
CA LYS A 466 13.96 15.30 14.81
C LYS A 466 14.30 14.39 13.62
N LEU A 467 13.73 14.66 12.44
CA LEU A 467 14.00 13.86 11.23
C LEU A 467 15.48 13.92 10.80
N ASN A 468 16.18 15.02 11.06
CA ASN A 468 17.63 15.11 10.82
C ASN A 468 18.42 14.20 11.78
N LEU A 469 18.04 14.18 13.06
CA LEU A 469 18.65 13.28 14.05
C LEU A 469 18.36 11.81 13.71
N ASP A 470 17.12 11.51 13.33
CA ASP A 470 16.72 10.17 12.87
C ASP A 470 17.55 9.75 11.64
N LEU A 471 17.81 10.65 10.69
CA LEU A 471 18.66 10.37 9.52
C LEU A 471 20.12 10.08 9.90
N ILE A 472 20.69 10.82 10.85
CA ILE A 472 22.06 10.58 11.36
C ILE A 472 22.14 9.20 12.02
N ASN A 473 21.18 8.89 12.89
CA ASN A 473 21.11 7.61 13.59
C ASN A 473 20.90 6.44 12.60
N GLU A 474 20.03 6.62 11.62
CA GLU A 474 19.73 5.60 10.61
C GLU A 474 20.95 5.31 9.73
N ARG A 475 21.71 6.33 9.31
CA ARG A 475 22.96 6.14 8.57
C ARG A 475 23.98 5.36 9.39
N GLN A 476 24.14 5.71 10.67
CA GLN A 476 25.04 4.99 11.57
C GLN A 476 24.61 3.52 11.73
N ARG A 477 23.31 3.27 11.89
CA ARG A 477 22.76 1.91 11.97
C ARG A 477 23.08 1.11 10.71
N ILE A 478 22.84 1.67 9.52
CA ILE A 478 23.12 1.01 8.24
C ILE A 478 24.61 0.70 8.09
N THR A 479 25.50 1.64 8.40
CA THR A 479 26.95 1.39 8.38
C THR A 479 27.32 0.24 9.31
N THR A 480 26.79 0.22 10.53
CA THR A 480 27.04 -0.88 11.49
C THR A 480 26.48 -2.22 11.00
N GLU A 481 25.28 -2.25 10.40
CA GLU A 481 24.70 -3.48 9.82
C GLU A 481 25.55 -4.05 8.68
N VAL A 482 26.13 -3.18 7.83
CA VAL A 482 27.04 -3.62 6.76
C VAL A 482 28.31 -4.22 7.34
N LEU A 483 28.93 -3.55 8.31
CA LEU A 483 30.15 -4.02 8.97
C LEU A 483 29.92 -5.36 9.69
N ASP A 484 28.80 -5.50 10.39
CA ASP A 484 28.41 -6.73 11.08
C ASP A 484 28.19 -7.89 10.10
N ALA A 485 27.46 -7.64 9.00
CA ALA A 485 27.22 -8.67 7.98
C ALA A 485 28.52 -9.21 7.36
N ILE A 486 29.50 -8.33 7.11
CA ILE A 486 30.81 -8.74 6.56
C ILE A 486 31.64 -9.47 7.60
N SER A 487 31.63 -8.99 8.85
CA SER A 487 32.26 -9.69 9.97
C SER A 487 31.71 -11.11 10.11
N ALA A 488 30.39 -11.29 9.98
CA ALA A 488 29.73 -12.59 10.00
C ALA A 488 30.15 -13.48 8.82
N ILE A 489 30.24 -12.94 7.59
CA ILE A 489 30.73 -13.66 6.40
C ILE A 489 32.17 -14.15 6.62
N ASN A 490 33.07 -13.25 7.03
CA ASN A 490 34.49 -13.60 7.17
C ASN A 490 34.71 -14.57 8.35
N THR A 491 33.97 -14.40 9.45
CA THR A 491 34.03 -15.32 10.59
C THR A 491 33.49 -16.72 10.24
N SER A 492 32.36 -16.79 9.52
CA SER A 492 31.79 -18.06 9.08
C SER A 492 32.68 -18.77 8.06
N PHE A 493 33.37 -18.02 7.19
CA PHE A 493 34.40 -18.57 6.31
C PHE A 493 35.56 -19.22 7.07
N GLU A 494 36.13 -18.53 8.08
CA GLU A 494 37.22 -19.11 8.88
C GLU A 494 36.75 -20.34 9.66
N ARG A 495 35.55 -20.29 10.24
CA ARG A 495 34.94 -21.46 10.90
C ARG A 495 34.72 -22.62 9.95
N TYR A 496 34.33 -22.34 8.70
CA TYR A 496 34.19 -23.35 7.65
C TYR A 496 35.54 -24.01 7.33
N ARG A 497 36.61 -23.23 7.15
CA ARG A 497 37.97 -23.79 6.91
C ARG A 497 38.43 -24.69 8.06
N ILE A 498 38.19 -24.27 9.30
CA ILE A 498 38.54 -25.08 10.48
C ILE A 498 37.71 -26.36 10.52
N ALA A 499 36.40 -26.28 10.28
CA ALA A 499 35.52 -27.43 10.25
C ALA A 499 35.88 -28.40 9.10
N GLU A 500 36.33 -27.88 7.95
CA GLU A 500 36.79 -28.70 6.83
C GLU A 500 38.03 -29.52 7.23
N GLN A 501 39.02 -28.88 7.85
CA GLN A 501 40.20 -29.57 8.37
C GLN A 501 39.85 -30.58 9.48
N GLU A 502 38.91 -30.23 10.37
CA GLU A 502 38.41 -31.10 11.43
C GLU A 502 37.77 -32.37 10.85
N VAL A 503 36.97 -32.24 9.78
CA VAL A 503 36.38 -33.38 9.07
C VAL A 503 37.47 -34.27 8.45
N GLN A 504 38.51 -33.69 7.84
CA GLN A 504 39.61 -34.47 7.26
C GLN A 504 40.36 -35.28 8.33
N LEU A 505 40.69 -34.64 9.46
CA LEU A 505 41.39 -35.31 10.57
C LEU A 505 40.51 -36.37 11.25
N ALA A 506 39.23 -36.08 11.46
CA ALA A 506 38.29 -37.04 12.04
C ALA A 506 38.14 -38.29 11.16
N GLN A 507 38.05 -38.10 9.84
CA GLN A 507 38.01 -39.21 8.87
C GLN A 507 39.28 -40.06 8.90
N ALA A 508 40.46 -39.43 8.95
CA ALA A 508 41.73 -40.16 9.04
C ALA A 508 41.83 -40.99 10.35
N LEU A 509 41.36 -40.43 11.47
CA LEU A 509 41.31 -41.15 12.75
C LEU A 509 40.30 -42.29 12.74
N GLU A 510 39.12 -42.09 12.13
CA GLU A 510 38.11 -43.12 11.96
C GLU A 510 38.62 -44.28 11.11
N GLU A 511 39.29 -44.00 9.98
CA GLU A 511 39.87 -45.01 9.11
C GLU A 511 41.00 -45.80 9.78
N GLY A 512 41.87 -45.10 10.51
CA GLY A 512 42.91 -45.74 11.32
C GLY A 512 42.33 -46.64 12.42
N GLU A 513 41.29 -46.19 13.13
CA GLU A 513 40.63 -46.98 14.17
C GLU A 513 39.92 -48.21 13.58
N ARG A 514 39.26 -48.05 12.44
CA ARG A 514 38.65 -49.18 11.71
C ARG A 514 39.69 -50.22 11.31
N THR A 515 40.85 -49.78 10.83
CA THR A 515 41.96 -50.68 10.47
C THR A 515 42.47 -51.44 11.70
N ARG A 516 42.69 -50.74 12.82
CA ARG A 516 43.09 -51.39 14.09
C ARG A 516 42.07 -52.39 14.60
N PHE A 517 40.78 -52.07 14.49
CA PHE A 517 39.70 -52.98 14.85
C PHE A 517 39.70 -54.25 13.99
N GLN A 518 39.92 -54.12 12.67
CA GLN A 518 40.04 -55.28 11.77
C GLN A 518 41.24 -56.18 12.10
N LEU A 519 42.31 -55.61 12.66
CA LEU A 519 43.50 -56.35 13.11
C LEU A 519 43.37 -56.91 14.53
N GLY A 520 42.28 -56.63 15.25
CA GLY A 520 42.04 -57.07 16.63
C GLY A 520 42.64 -56.16 17.73
N ASP A 521 43.23 -55.02 17.35
CA ASP A 521 43.93 -54.08 18.24
C ASP A 521 43.05 -52.90 18.73
N SER A 522 41.72 -53.02 18.58
CA SER A 522 40.73 -52.02 19.01
C SER A 522 39.38 -52.67 19.37
N THR A 523 38.42 -51.86 19.82
CA THR A 523 37.08 -52.30 20.24
C THR A 523 35.98 -51.62 19.43
N LEU A 524 34.82 -52.29 19.34
CA LEU A 524 33.62 -51.74 18.68
C LEU A 524 33.23 -50.37 19.25
N PHE A 525 33.35 -50.20 20.56
CA PHE A 525 33.11 -48.94 21.25
C PHE A 525 33.97 -47.79 20.70
N LEU A 526 35.28 -48.01 20.50
CA LEU A 526 36.20 -47.00 19.98
C LEU A 526 35.86 -46.64 18.53
N VAL A 527 35.58 -47.63 17.68
CA VAL A 527 35.15 -47.38 16.29
C VAL A 527 33.89 -46.54 16.25
N ASN A 528 32.87 -46.90 17.04
CA ASN A 528 31.61 -46.16 17.12
C ASN A 528 31.82 -44.73 17.64
N GLN A 529 32.75 -44.54 18.59
CA GLN A 529 33.13 -43.23 19.11
C GLN A 529 33.77 -42.36 18.01
N ARG A 530 34.70 -42.91 17.21
CA ARG A 530 35.33 -42.18 16.09
C ARG A 530 34.32 -41.82 15.01
N GLU A 531 33.41 -42.72 14.66
CA GLU A 531 32.36 -42.48 13.67
C GLU A 531 31.38 -41.41 14.10
N ARG A 532 31.04 -41.38 15.39
CA ARG A 532 30.23 -40.30 15.96
C ARG A 532 30.99 -38.97 15.86
N ALA A 533 32.28 -38.94 16.20
CA ALA A 533 33.09 -37.73 16.09
C ALA A 533 33.19 -37.21 14.64
N THR A 534 33.38 -38.09 13.65
CA THR A 534 33.37 -37.69 12.23
C THR A 534 32.00 -37.16 11.80
N ALA A 535 30.91 -37.78 12.24
CA ALA A 535 29.57 -37.30 11.93
C ALA A 535 29.29 -35.93 12.55
N GLU A 536 29.69 -35.71 13.81
CA GLU A 536 29.60 -34.42 14.49
C GLU A 536 30.42 -33.35 13.74
N ALA A 537 31.65 -33.67 13.32
CA ALA A 537 32.46 -32.77 12.50
C ALA A 537 31.81 -32.45 11.14
N ARG A 538 31.20 -33.45 10.47
CA ARG A 538 30.46 -33.24 9.20
C ARG A 538 29.24 -32.34 9.38
N VAL A 539 28.48 -32.52 10.47
CA VAL A 539 27.36 -31.64 10.79
C VAL A 539 27.85 -30.22 11.05
N LYS A 540 28.95 -30.05 11.79
CA LYS A 540 29.56 -28.74 12.03
C LYS A 540 30.04 -28.06 10.75
N LEU A 541 30.57 -28.81 9.79
CA LEU A 541 30.92 -28.30 8.46
C LEU A 541 29.69 -27.82 7.69
N ILE A 542 28.57 -28.58 7.74
CA ILE A 542 27.30 -28.16 7.14
C ILE A 542 26.81 -26.87 7.81
N ASP A 543 26.81 -26.81 9.14
CA ASP A 543 26.30 -25.67 9.90
C ASP A 543 27.08 -24.39 9.58
N THR A 544 28.41 -24.47 9.58
CA THR A 544 29.27 -23.31 9.25
C THR A 544 29.13 -22.86 7.80
N GLN A 545 28.91 -23.77 6.84
CA GLN A 545 28.62 -23.39 5.46
C GLN A 545 27.27 -22.68 5.33
N ILE A 546 26.26 -23.11 6.10
CA ILE A 546 24.92 -22.52 6.07
C ILE A 546 24.90 -21.15 6.77
N GLU A 547 25.61 -21.02 7.88
CA GLU A 547 25.85 -19.72 8.53
C GLU A 547 26.50 -18.73 7.54
N TYR A 548 27.48 -19.19 6.74
CA TYR A 548 28.08 -18.37 5.68
C TYR A 548 27.07 -17.90 4.64
N GLU A 549 26.27 -18.82 4.08
CA GLU A 549 25.28 -18.49 3.06
C GLU A 549 24.18 -17.57 3.57
N GLN A 550 23.77 -17.74 4.84
CA GLN A 550 22.84 -16.83 5.51
C GLN A 550 23.46 -15.45 5.73
N ALA A 551 24.74 -15.36 6.10
CA ALA A 551 25.45 -14.10 6.23
C ALA A 551 25.60 -13.38 4.89
N VAL A 552 25.87 -14.10 3.80
CA VAL A 552 25.87 -13.56 2.42
C VAL A 552 24.48 -13.03 2.06
N ALA A 553 23.42 -13.78 2.37
CA ALA A 553 22.06 -13.34 2.11
C ALA A 553 21.70 -12.06 2.89
N ALA A 554 22.15 -11.97 4.15
CA ALA A 554 22.01 -10.78 4.98
C ALA A 554 22.77 -9.59 4.38
N PHE A 555 24.04 -9.75 4.01
CA PHE A 555 24.83 -8.70 3.37
C PHE A 555 24.16 -8.17 2.10
N ARG A 556 23.69 -9.05 1.21
CA ARG A 556 22.99 -8.65 -0.02
C ARG A 556 21.68 -7.89 0.28
N THR A 557 20.97 -8.26 1.35
CA THR A 557 19.75 -7.57 1.77
C THR A 557 20.09 -6.19 2.29
N VAL A 558 21.10 -6.11 3.17
CA VAL A 558 21.55 -4.88 3.81
C VAL A 558 22.09 -3.88 2.79
N THR A 559 22.68 -4.37 1.70
CA THR A 559 23.25 -3.55 0.62
C THR A 559 22.32 -3.40 -0.59
N VAL A 560 21.10 -3.97 -0.53
CA VAL A 560 20.07 -3.89 -1.58
C VAL A 560 20.59 -4.37 -2.95
N GLN A 561 21.13 -5.59 -2.98
CA GLN A 561 21.75 -6.22 -4.16
C GLN A 561 20.86 -7.27 -4.86
N TYR A 562 19.57 -7.33 -4.55
CA TYR A 562 18.59 -8.27 -5.14
C TYR A 562 17.63 -7.65 -6.14
#